data_AF-A0A2G5CBD4-F1
#
_entry.id   AF-A0A2G5CBD4-F1
#
_cell.length_a   1.000
_cell.length_b   1.000
_cell.length_c   1.000
_cell.angle_alpha   90.00
_cell.angle_beta   90.00
_cell.angle_gamma   90.00
#
_symmetry.space_group_name_H-M   'P 1'
#
loop_
_entity.id
_entity.type
_entity.pdbx_description
1 polymer ?
#
loop_
_entity_poly.entity_id
_entity_poly.type
_entity_poly.pdbx_seq_one_letter_code
_entity_poly.pdbx_strand_id
1 'polypeptide(L)'
;MQATMKPIKRKKGGEEKRMTQEEMLLEAAQTEIMNLRNLERVLAREEEVKKRAVVNKMVYSGPQVRYSSKDGQNYLEFSKGLSFQTEICTTRPPYPQKAVCTITGLPAKYRDPKTGLPYATKEAFKIIRERLSMDNSMRNKDKKDKGSLLESISGQGFSAKGKRSEIVKRNETSNQRYWARFRSFPALEIQLSD
;
A
#
# COMPACT_ATOMS: atom_id res chain seq x y z
N MET A 1 -50.39 -23.18 30.85
CA MET A 1 -49.98 -24.49 30.27
C MET A 1 -49.55 -25.38 31.44
N GLN A 2 -50.45 -26.20 31.98
CA GLN A 2 -50.16 -27.04 33.16
C GLN A 2 -49.31 -28.25 32.74
N ALA A 3 -48.10 -28.38 33.30
CA ALA A 3 -47.26 -29.56 33.12
C ALA A 3 -47.70 -30.65 34.10
N THR A 4 -48.40 -31.67 33.61
CA THR A 4 -48.78 -32.84 34.42
C THR A 4 -47.60 -33.82 34.46
N MET A 5 -46.77 -33.72 35.50
CA MET A 5 -45.74 -34.73 35.76
C MET A 5 -46.43 -36.03 36.18
N LYS A 6 -46.44 -37.01 35.27
CA LYS A 6 -46.96 -38.36 35.56
C LYS A 6 -46.10 -39.00 36.65
N PRO A 7 -46.69 -39.60 37.71
CA PRO A 7 -45.93 -40.23 38.76
C PRO A 7 -45.13 -41.42 38.21
N ILE A 8 -43.82 -41.42 38.45
CA ILE A 8 -42.91 -42.50 38.06
C ILE A 8 -43.26 -43.74 38.89
N LYS A 9 -43.92 -44.71 38.26
CA LYS A 9 -44.17 -46.02 38.85
C LYS A 9 -42.84 -46.76 38.95
N ARG A 10 -42.35 -46.97 40.17
CA ARG A 10 -41.25 -47.91 40.44
C ARG A 10 -41.73 -49.31 40.09
N LYS A 11 -41.14 -49.93 39.07
CA LYS A 11 -41.39 -51.35 38.76
C LYS A 11 -40.97 -52.17 39.97
N LYS A 12 -41.84 -53.08 40.43
CA LYS A 12 -41.50 -54.13 41.38
C LYS A 12 -40.27 -54.87 40.84
N GLY A 13 -39.30 -55.14 41.71
CA GLY A 13 -38.09 -55.90 41.37
C GLY A 13 -38.51 -57.19 40.69
N GLY A 14 -38.39 -57.20 39.36
CA GLY A 14 -38.59 -58.40 38.58
C GLY A 14 -37.48 -59.35 38.94
N GLU A 15 -37.83 -60.63 39.08
CA GLU A 15 -36.85 -61.70 39.08
C GLU A 15 -35.86 -61.43 37.95
N GLU A 16 -34.61 -61.14 38.30
CA GLU A 16 -33.51 -61.13 37.34
C GLU A 16 -33.49 -62.55 36.79
N LYS A 17 -34.11 -62.75 35.61
CA LYS A 17 -33.97 -64.00 34.88
C LYS A 17 -32.47 -64.23 34.78
N ARG A 18 -31.96 -65.22 35.51
CA ARG A 18 -30.56 -65.61 35.43
C ARG A 18 -30.34 -66.04 33.99
N MET A 19 -29.77 -65.14 33.20
CA MET A 19 -29.46 -65.40 31.80
C MET A 19 -28.67 -66.70 31.76
N THR A 20 -29.14 -67.65 30.96
CA THR A 20 -28.36 -68.85 30.68
C THR A 20 -27.01 -68.42 30.10
N GLN A 21 -25.99 -69.25 30.29
CA GLN A 21 -24.66 -68.93 29.79
C GLN A 21 -24.67 -68.63 28.28
N GLU A 22 -25.54 -69.29 27.52
CA GLU A 22 -25.74 -69.05 26.08
C GLU A 22 -26.36 -67.67 25.78
N GLU A 23 -27.39 -67.27 26.54
CA GLU A 23 -28.01 -65.94 26.39
C GLU A 23 -27.02 -64.82 26.71
N MET A 24 -26.15 -65.02 27.71
CA MET A 24 -25.08 -64.08 28.05
C MET A 24 -24.06 -63.95 26.90
N LEU A 25 -23.71 -65.06 26.24
CA LEU A 25 -22.81 -65.05 25.09
C LEU A 25 -23.43 -64.37 23.86
N LEU A 26 -24.73 -64.56 23.62
CA LEU A 26 -25.45 -63.90 22.53
C LEU A 26 -25.56 -62.39 22.75
N GLU A 27 -25.83 -61.95 23.98
CA GLU A 27 -25.84 -60.54 24.34
C GLU A 27 -24.44 -59.91 24.20
N ALA A 28 -23.40 -60.63 24.62
CA ALA A 28 -22.01 -60.21 24.43
C ALA A 28 -21.68 -60.02 22.94
N ALA A 29 -22.07 -60.95 22.06
CA ALA A 29 -21.84 -60.83 20.62
C ALA A 29 -22.59 -59.63 20.00
N GLN A 30 -23.83 -59.37 20.41
CA GLN A 30 -24.60 -58.22 19.94
C GLN A 30 -24.01 -56.89 20.41
N THR A 31 -23.56 -56.84 21.67
CA THR A 31 -22.91 -55.65 22.24
C THR A 31 -21.55 -55.41 21.60
N GLU A 32 -20.79 -56.45 21.25
CA GLU A 32 -19.55 -56.32 20.48
C GLU A 32 -19.80 -55.66 19.12
N ILE A 33 -20.80 -56.12 18.36
CA ILE A 33 -21.17 -55.51 17.07
C ILE A 33 -21.55 -54.03 17.26
N MET A 34 -22.31 -53.71 18.32
CA MET A 34 -22.70 -52.33 18.62
C MET A 34 -21.47 -51.47 19.02
N ASN A 35 -20.57 -52.03 19.82
CA ASN A 35 -19.36 -51.36 20.29
C ASN A 35 -18.40 -51.08 19.13
N LEU A 36 -18.23 -52.01 18.20
CA LEU A 36 -17.46 -51.81 16.97
C LEU A 36 -18.03 -50.65 16.13
N ARG A 37 -19.34 -50.66 15.88
CA ARG A 37 -20.03 -49.56 15.17
C ARG A 37 -19.95 -48.23 15.89
N ASN A 38 -19.93 -48.23 17.22
CA ASN A 38 -19.76 -47.02 18.03
C ASN A 38 -18.33 -46.50 17.94
N LEU A 39 -17.34 -47.39 18.03
CA LEU A 39 -15.92 -47.07 17.92
C LEU A 39 -15.61 -46.45 16.56
N GLU A 40 -16.09 -47.03 15.47
CA GLU A 40 -15.94 -46.49 14.12
C GLU A 40 -16.48 -45.05 14.01
N ARG A 41 -17.66 -44.77 14.59
CA ARG A 41 -18.24 -43.43 14.61
C ARG A 41 -17.45 -42.43 15.45
N VAL A 42 -16.76 -42.90 16.50
CA VAL A 42 -15.88 -42.06 17.32
C VAL A 42 -14.60 -41.75 16.55
N LEU A 43 -13.94 -42.78 15.99
CA LEU A 43 -12.72 -42.64 15.20
C LEU A 43 -12.93 -41.75 13.97
N ALA A 44 -14.04 -41.92 13.24
CA ALA A 44 -14.37 -41.06 12.10
C ALA A 44 -14.52 -39.58 12.51
N ARG A 45 -15.16 -39.31 13.65
CA ARG A 45 -15.28 -37.95 14.19
C ARG A 45 -13.93 -37.39 14.62
N GLU A 46 -13.09 -38.20 15.27
CA GLU A 46 -11.73 -37.80 15.65
C GLU A 46 -10.87 -37.48 14.43
N GLU A 47 -10.95 -38.29 13.38
CA GLU A 47 -10.26 -38.04 12.12
C GLU A 47 -10.75 -36.76 11.43
N GLU A 48 -12.06 -36.51 11.38
CA GLU A 48 -12.62 -35.27 10.84
C GLU A 48 -12.15 -34.04 11.63
N VAL A 49 -12.18 -34.11 12.97
CA VAL A 49 -11.68 -33.04 13.84
C VAL A 49 -10.19 -32.83 13.63
N LYS A 50 -9.39 -33.89 13.54
CA LYS A 50 -7.95 -33.83 13.29
C LYS A 50 -7.67 -33.19 11.93
N LYS A 51 -8.36 -33.60 10.86
CA LYS A 51 -8.20 -33.03 9.51
C LYS A 51 -8.58 -31.55 9.47
N ARG A 52 -9.64 -31.14 10.17
CA ARG A 52 -10.07 -29.72 10.27
C ARG A 52 -9.13 -28.88 11.13
N ALA A 53 -8.47 -29.49 12.13
CA ALA A 53 -7.54 -28.81 13.02
C ALA A 53 -6.15 -28.58 12.41
N VAL A 54 -5.78 -29.29 11.33
CA VAL A 54 -4.53 -29.03 10.59
C VAL A 54 -4.68 -27.74 9.80
N VAL A 55 -4.39 -26.62 10.45
CA VAL A 55 -4.33 -25.31 9.79
C VAL A 55 -2.99 -25.23 9.04
N ASN A 56 -3.01 -25.50 7.73
CA ASN A 56 -1.88 -25.19 6.86
C ASN A 56 -1.76 -23.67 6.70
N LYS A 57 -1.03 -23.05 7.63
CA LYS A 57 -0.65 -21.64 7.52
C LYS A 57 0.44 -21.54 6.47
N MET A 58 0.21 -20.79 5.40
CA MET A 58 1.26 -20.46 4.45
C MET A 58 2.36 -19.69 5.21
N VAL A 59 3.56 -20.26 5.27
CA VAL A 59 4.69 -19.63 5.95
C VAL A 59 5.27 -18.57 5.02
N TYR A 60 5.28 -17.32 5.49
CA TYR A 60 5.90 -16.23 4.75
C TYR A 60 7.41 -16.45 4.61
N SER A 61 7.87 -16.69 3.38
CA SER A 61 9.28 -16.90 3.03
C SER A 61 9.90 -15.66 2.34
N GLY A 62 9.39 -14.47 2.64
CA GLY A 62 9.96 -13.23 2.11
C GLY A 62 11.02 -12.63 3.03
N PRO A 63 11.68 -11.55 2.58
CA PRO A 63 12.69 -10.83 3.34
C PRO A 63 12.12 -10.32 4.67
N GLN A 64 12.83 -10.56 5.80
CA GLN A 64 12.29 -10.36 7.15
C GLN A 64 13.30 -9.72 8.12
N VAL A 65 12.88 -8.67 8.82
CA VAL A 65 13.61 -8.08 9.95
C VAL A 65 12.97 -8.54 11.26
N ARG A 66 13.80 -8.93 12.24
CA ARG A 66 13.36 -9.30 13.59
C ARG A 66 14.00 -8.36 14.60
N TYR A 67 13.19 -7.87 15.54
CA TYR A 67 13.66 -7.12 16.68
C TYR A 67 13.79 -8.02 17.91
N SER A 68 14.85 -7.86 18.69
CA SER A 68 15.01 -8.52 19.98
C SER A 68 15.68 -7.60 20.98
N SER A 69 15.16 -7.58 22.21
CA SER A 69 15.77 -6.87 23.34
C SER A 69 16.15 -7.90 24.41
N LYS A 70 17.43 -7.95 24.79
CA LYS A 70 17.97 -8.86 25.81
C LYS A 70 19.01 -8.12 26.64
N ASP A 71 18.97 -8.29 27.95
CA ASP A 71 19.96 -7.74 28.89
C ASP A 71 20.19 -6.22 28.74
N GLY A 72 19.13 -5.47 28.40
CA GLY A 72 19.19 -4.02 28.19
C GLY A 72 19.75 -3.58 26.84
N GLN A 73 20.08 -4.51 25.94
CA GLN A 73 20.55 -4.23 24.59
C GLN A 73 19.47 -4.56 23.54
N ASN A 74 19.42 -3.75 22.48
CA ASN A 74 18.42 -3.85 21.41
C ASN A 74 19.09 -4.24 20.10
N TYR A 75 18.59 -5.30 19.45
CA TYR A 75 19.15 -5.83 18.20
C TYR A 75 18.09 -5.89 17.10
N LEU A 76 18.56 -5.64 15.88
CA LEU A 76 17.80 -5.85 14.65
C LEU A 76 18.51 -6.94 13.82
N GLU A 77 17.85 -8.07 13.65
CA GLU A 77 18.32 -9.17 12.82
C GLU A 77 17.68 -9.08 11.43
N PHE A 78 18.51 -8.97 10.39
CA PHE A 78 18.08 -9.05 9.00
C PHE A 78 18.21 -10.49 8.52
N SER A 79 17.12 -11.09 8.07
CA SER A 79 17.05 -12.50 7.68
C SER A 79 16.29 -12.65 6.34
N LYS A 80 16.39 -13.85 5.74
CA LYS A 80 15.69 -14.20 4.49
C LYS A 80 16.01 -13.26 3.31
N GLY A 81 17.28 -12.91 3.13
CA GLY A 81 17.75 -12.11 1.99
C GLY A 81 17.63 -10.59 2.16
N LEU A 82 17.21 -10.09 3.32
CA LEU A 82 17.52 -8.70 3.70
C LEU A 82 18.96 -8.63 4.17
N SER A 83 19.76 -7.80 3.50
CA SER A 83 21.06 -7.37 4.00
C SER A 83 20.96 -5.96 4.55
N PHE A 84 21.67 -5.68 5.63
CA PHE A 84 21.89 -4.31 6.05
C PHE A 84 22.71 -3.62 4.96
N GLN A 85 22.16 -2.56 4.34
CA GLN A 85 22.93 -1.71 3.44
C GLN A 85 23.85 -0.87 4.33
N THR A 86 25.05 -1.39 4.58
CA THR A 86 26.04 -0.84 5.52
C THR A 86 26.53 0.56 5.14
N GLU A 87 26.17 1.03 3.95
CA GLU A 87 26.55 2.34 3.45
C GLU A 87 25.58 3.40 3.98
N ILE A 88 25.78 3.77 5.23
CA ILE A 88 25.32 5.06 5.72
C ILE A 88 26.12 6.09 4.92
N CYS A 89 25.53 6.64 3.85
CA CYS A 89 26.13 7.70 3.06
C CYS A 89 26.34 8.95 3.94
N THR A 90 27.48 9.04 4.60
CA THR A 90 27.93 10.22 5.36
C THR A 90 28.41 11.33 4.43
N THR A 91 28.71 10.99 3.18
CA THR A 91 29.13 11.94 2.15
C THR A 91 27.93 12.73 1.66
N ARG A 92 27.96 14.06 1.86
CA ARG A 92 26.97 14.97 1.27
C ARG A 92 27.06 14.90 -0.25
N PRO A 93 25.93 14.96 -0.99
CA PRO A 93 25.99 15.02 -2.44
C PRO A 93 26.82 16.24 -2.88
N PRO A 94 27.58 16.12 -3.99
CA PRO A 94 28.37 17.23 -4.49
C PRO A 94 27.45 18.42 -4.81
N TYR A 95 27.94 19.63 -4.55
CA TYR A 95 27.17 20.83 -4.82
C TYR A 95 26.88 20.93 -6.33
N PRO A 96 25.64 21.28 -6.73
CA PRO A 96 25.31 21.42 -8.15
C PRO A 96 26.24 22.43 -8.83
N GLN A 97 26.66 22.12 -10.06
CA GLN A 97 27.54 23.02 -10.81
C GLN A 97 26.83 24.34 -11.10
N LYS A 98 27.56 25.46 -10.96
CA LYS A 98 27.04 26.79 -11.27
C LYS A 98 26.74 26.89 -12.76
N ALA A 99 25.57 27.40 -13.12
CA ALA A 99 25.20 27.64 -14.52
C ALA A 99 26.20 28.59 -15.18
N VAL A 100 26.45 28.40 -16.46
CA VAL A 100 27.36 29.24 -17.26
C VAL A 100 26.57 30.28 -18.04
N CYS A 101 27.10 31.50 -18.18
CA CYS A 101 26.47 32.57 -18.94
C CYS A 101 26.38 32.19 -20.42
N THR A 102 25.20 32.38 -21.01
CA THR A 102 24.92 32.02 -22.41
C THR A 102 25.67 32.86 -23.44
N ILE A 103 26.21 34.01 -23.06
CA ILE A 103 26.93 34.92 -23.96
C ILE A 103 28.42 34.86 -23.70
N THR A 104 28.84 35.01 -22.44
CA THR A 104 30.27 35.18 -22.10
C THR A 104 30.96 33.89 -21.71
N GLY A 105 30.24 32.78 -21.48
CA GLY A 105 30.84 31.53 -21.03
C GLY A 105 31.41 31.56 -19.60
N LEU A 106 31.26 32.68 -18.87
CA LEU A 106 31.68 32.83 -17.48
C LEU A 106 30.63 32.22 -16.53
N PRO A 107 31.00 31.78 -15.31
CA PRO A 107 30.03 31.32 -14.32
C PRO A 107 28.99 32.41 -14.05
N ALA A 108 27.72 32.07 -14.27
CA ALA A 108 26.62 33.02 -14.14
C ALA A 108 26.34 33.35 -12.68
N LYS A 109 26.21 34.65 -12.41
CA LYS A 109 25.87 35.17 -11.07
C LYS A 109 24.36 35.34 -10.90
N TYR A 110 23.64 35.58 -11.99
CA TYR A 110 22.20 35.87 -11.99
C TYR A 110 21.47 35.16 -13.13
N ARG A 111 20.14 35.12 -13.04
CA ARG A 111 19.23 34.68 -14.12
C ARG A 111 18.24 35.79 -14.42
N ASP A 112 17.97 36.00 -15.71
CA ASP A 112 17.01 37.02 -16.13
C ASP A 112 15.56 36.52 -15.92
N PRO A 113 14.67 37.24 -15.21
CA PRO A 113 13.31 36.76 -14.92
C PRO A 113 12.41 36.62 -16.14
N LYS A 114 12.68 37.31 -17.26
CA LYS A 114 11.86 37.17 -18.48
C LYS A 114 12.33 36.05 -19.41
N THR A 115 13.64 35.83 -19.53
CA THR A 115 14.19 34.79 -20.42
C THR A 115 14.56 33.50 -19.70
N GLY A 116 14.77 33.53 -18.38
CA GLY A 116 15.32 32.43 -17.59
C GLY A 116 16.81 32.17 -17.84
N LEU A 117 17.45 32.94 -18.73
CA LEU A 117 18.83 32.69 -19.16
C LEU A 117 19.83 33.14 -18.08
N PRO A 118 20.85 32.31 -17.78
CA PRO A 118 21.92 32.65 -16.87
C PRO A 118 22.88 33.69 -17.48
N TYR A 119 23.27 34.70 -16.71
CA TYR A 119 24.24 35.72 -17.11
C TYR A 119 25.24 36.11 -16.02
N ALA A 120 26.42 36.55 -16.43
CA ALA A 120 27.50 36.96 -15.53
C ALA A 120 27.69 38.49 -15.48
N THR A 121 27.74 39.15 -16.63
CA THR A 121 28.04 40.59 -16.76
C THR A 121 26.81 41.41 -17.12
N LYS A 122 26.86 42.72 -16.86
CA LYS A 122 25.81 43.68 -17.27
C LYS A 122 25.63 43.76 -18.79
N GLU A 123 26.69 43.54 -19.55
CA GLU A 123 26.67 43.56 -21.02
C GLU A 123 25.94 42.36 -21.57
N ALA A 124 26.19 41.17 -21.01
CA ALA A 124 25.43 39.97 -21.32
C ALA A 124 23.93 40.18 -21.07
N PHE A 125 23.55 40.82 -19.97
CA PHE A 125 22.15 41.15 -19.70
C PHE A 125 21.52 42.04 -20.78
N LYS A 126 22.23 43.09 -21.24
CA LYS A 126 21.75 43.97 -22.31
C LYS A 126 21.48 43.19 -23.60
N ILE A 127 22.44 42.36 -24.02
CA ILE A 127 22.33 41.54 -25.23
C ILE A 127 21.16 40.55 -25.11
N ILE A 128 20.97 39.90 -23.95
CA ILE A 128 19.82 39.00 -23.71
C ILE A 128 18.48 39.73 -23.90
N ARG A 129 18.35 40.95 -23.35
CA ARG A 129 17.13 41.75 -23.44
C ARG A 129 16.87 42.33 -24.82
N GLU A 130 17.93 42.70 -25.52
CA GLU A 130 17.87 43.16 -26.90
C GLU A 130 17.39 42.03 -27.82
N ARG A 131 17.99 40.84 -27.72
CA ARG A 131 17.56 39.65 -28.46
C ARG A 131 16.09 39.31 -28.19
N LEU A 132 15.65 39.34 -26.94
CA LEU A 132 14.24 39.12 -26.61
C LEU A 132 13.32 40.17 -27.27
N SER A 133 13.75 41.42 -27.35
CA SER A 133 12.97 42.49 -28.01
C SER A 133 12.88 42.25 -29.53
N MET A 134 13.96 41.82 -30.16
CA MET A 134 13.99 41.47 -31.59
C MET A 134 13.13 40.24 -31.88
N ASP A 135 13.22 39.18 -31.08
CA ASP A 135 12.42 37.97 -31.24
C ASP A 135 10.91 38.26 -31.11
N ASN A 136 10.53 39.19 -30.23
CA ASN A 136 9.14 39.63 -30.10
C ASN A 136 8.69 40.44 -31.32
N SER A 137 9.57 41.28 -31.88
CA SER A 137 9.29 42.04 -33.11
C SER A 137 9.13 41.12 -34.33
N MET A 138 10.02 40.14 -34.49
CA MET A 138 9.96 39.14 -35.57
C MET A 138 8.68 38.30 -35.47
N ARG A 139 8.36 37.77 -34.29
CA ARG A 139 7.10 37.02 -34.07
C ARG A 139 5.85 37.85 -34.35
N ASN A 140 5.88 39.15 -34.09
CA ASN A 140 4.76 40.05 -34.41
C ASN A 140 4.66 40.36 -35.91
N LYS A 141 5.78 40.39 -36.64
CA LYS A 141 5.78 40.50 -38.11
C LYS A 141 5.29 39.21 -38.77
N ASP A 142 5.76 38.05 -38.32
CA ASP A 142 5.33 36.75 -38.84
C ASP A 142 3.83 36.50 -38.65
N LYS A 143 3.24 37.00 -37.55
CA LYS A 143 1.79 36.97 -37.33
C LYS A 143 1.01 37.86 -38.31
N LYS A 144 1.57 39.00 -38.73
CA LYS A 144 0.95 39.86 -39.74
C LYS A 144 1.06 39.26 -41.15
N ASP A 145 2.16 38.58 -41.43
CA ASP A 145 2.41 37.96 -42.74
C ASP A 145 1.58 36.68 -42.94
N LYS A 146 1.44 35.85 -41.90
CA LYS A 146 0.54 34.66 -41.94
C LYS A 146 -0.95 34.99 -41.88
N GLY A 147 -1.32 36.22 -41.51
CA GLY A 147 -2.70 36.71 -41.58
C GLY A 147 -3.18 36.92 -43.02
N SER A 148 -2.28 37.25 -43.95
CA SER A 148 -2.63 37.51 -45.35
C SER A 148 -2.96 36.23 -46.15
N LEU A 149 -2.33 35.10 -45.80
CA LEU A 149 -2.48 33.85 -46.55
C LEU A 149 -3.73 33.04 -46.10
N LEU A 150 -4.21 33.23 -44.88
CA LEU A 150 -5.43 32.55 -44.38
C LEU A 150 -6.73 33.25 -44.83
N GLU A 151 -6.69 34.55 -45.07
CA GLU A 151 -7.88 35.34 -45.45
C GLU A 151 -8.24 35.22 -46.94
N SER A 152 -7.33 34.69 -47.76
CA SER A 152 -7.59 34.38 -49.18
C SER A 152 -8.20 32.98 -49.40
N ILE A 153 -8.22 32.12 -48.38
CA ILE A 153 -8.75 30.74 -48.47
C ILE A 153 -10.15 30.63 -47.83
N SER A 154 -10.62 31.63 -47.08
CA SER A 154 -11.96 31.63 -46.46
C SER A 154 -13.08 32.15 -47.38
N GLY A 155 -12.93 31.99 -48.69
CA GLY A 155 -14.04 32.06 -49.63
C GLY A 155 -14.86 30.76 -49.60
N GLN A 156 -16.16 30.90 -49.31
CA GLN A 156 -17.21 29.87 -49.39
C GLN A 156 -17.21 28.74 -48.34
N GLY A 157 -17.89 29.06 -47.22
CA GLY A 157 -19.02 28.28 -46.69
C GLY A 157 -18.87 26.77 -46.54
N PHE A 158 -18.66 26.32 -45.30
CA PHE A 158 -19.30 25.12 -44.74
C PHE A 158 -19.34 25.25 -43.21
N SER A 159 -20.50 25.58 -42.64
CA SER A 159 -20.72 25.47 -41.20
C SER A 159 -20.94 24.01 -40.83
N ALA A 160 -19.86 23.22 -40.79
CA ALA A 160 -19.92 21.89 -40.19
C ALA A 160 -19.67 22.04 -38.68
N LYS A 161 -20.74 21.90 -37.89
CA LYS A 161 -20.69 21.77 -36.43
C LYS A 161 -19.82 20.56 -36.06
N GLY A 162 -18.55 20.80 -35.78
CA GLY A 162 -17.66 19.81 -35.17
C GLY A 162 -18.13 19.53 -33.74
N LYS A 163 -18.68 18.34 -33.52
CA LYS A 163 -19.03 17.85 -32.19
C LYS A 163 -17.76 17.82 -31.33
N ARG A 164 -17.80 18.49 -30.18
CA ARG A 164 -16.80 18.38 -29.11
C ARG A 164 -16.65 16.91 -28.75
N SER A 165 -15.45 16.35 -28.91
CA SER A 165 -15.12 15.02 -28.39
C SER A 165 -15.36 15.00 -26.87
N GLU A 166 -16.04 13.98 -26.38
CA GLU A 166 -16.32 13.79 -24.96
C GLU A 166 -15.00 13.73 -24.17
N ILE A 167 -14.89 14.63 -23.20
CA ILE A 167 -13.89 14.51 -22.14
C ILE A 167 -14.35 13.35 -21.27
N VAL A 168 -13.62 12.22 -21.35
CA VAL A 168 -13.74 11.14 -20.37
C VAL A 168 -13.39 11.71 -19.01
N LYS A 169 -14.40 11.91 -18.17
CA LYS A 169 -14.24 12.25 -16.76
C LYS A 169 -13.60 11.05 -16.06
N ARG A 170 -12.27 11.06 -15.92
CA ARG A 170 -11.62 10.26 -14.88
C ARG A 170 -11.81 11.01 -13.57
N ASN A 171 -12.87 10.64 -12.86
CA ASN A 171 -13.00 10.91 -11.45
C ASN A 171 -12.02 9.96 -10.75
N GLU A 172 -10.90 10.46 -10.27
CA GLU A 172 -10.34 9.93 -9.04
C GLU A 172 -9.51 11.02 -8.37
N THR A 173 -10.05 11.42 -7.23
CA THR A 173 -9.60 12.52 -6.39
C THR A 173 -8.22 12.27 -5.84
N SER A 174 -7.43 13.33 -5.91
CA SER A 174 -6.35 13.68 -5.00
C SER A 174 -6.53 13.12 -3.59
N ASN A 175 -5.54 12.37 -3.10
CA ASN A 175 -5.01 12.55 -1.76
C ASN A 175 -3.79 11.65 -1.60
N GLN A 176 -2.60 12.22 -1.70
CA GLN A 176 -1.46 11.83 -0.87
C GLN A 176 -0.46 12.99 -0.86
N ARG A 177 -0.90 14.13 -0.32
CA ARG A 177 0.02 15.07 0.33
C ARG A 177 0.45 14.42 1.65
N TYR A 178 1.41 13.50 1.61
CA TYR A 178 2.14 13.11 2.81
C TYR A 178 3.11 14.22 3.17
N TRP A 179 2.58 15.30 3.73
CA TRP A 179 3.37 16.29 4.42
C TRP A 179 3.50 15.85 5.87
N ALA A 180 4.72 15.44 6.20
CA ALA A 180 5.35 15.42 7.50
C ALA A 180 4.45 15.74 8.72
N ARG A 181 3.93 14.69 9.38
CA ARG A 181 3.65 14.76 10.82
C ARG A 181 4.99 14.65 11.56
N PHE A 182 5.69 15.76 11.70
CA PHE A 182 6.69 15.88 12.75
C PHE A 182 5.97 15.69 14.08
N ARG A 183 6.34 14.65 14.82
CA ARG A 183 5.90 14.46 16.21
C ARG A 183 6.54 15.56 17.04
N SER A 184 5.78 16.59 17.40
CA SER A 184 6.16 17.51 18.45
C SER A 184 6.18 16.74 19.77
N PHE A 185 7.36 16.53 20.34
CA PHE A 185 7.47 16.11 21.74
C PHE A 185 7.10 17.31 22.62
N PRO A 186 6.29 17.14 23.69
CA PRO A 186 6.07 18.22 24.64
C PRO A 186 7.36 18.49 25.42
N ALA A 187 7.73 19.77 25.52
CA ALA A 187 8.85 20.22 26.35
C ALA A 187 8.56 19.90 27.82
N LEU A 188 9.47 19.17 28.47
CA LEU A 188 9.49 19.03 29.92
C LEU A 188 9.95 20.35 30.52
N GLU A 189 9.05 21.06 31.20
CA GLU A 189 9.44 22.19 32.06
C GLU A 189 10.22 21.64 33.26
N ILE A 190 11.51 21.95 33.29
CA ILE A 190 12.35 21.73 34.47
C ILE A 190 12.03 22.88 35.43
N GLN A 191 11.28 22.59 36.49
CA GLN A 191 11.18 23.49 37.64
C GLN A 191 12.53 23.48 38.37
N LEU A 192 13.26 24.59 38.29
CA LEU A 192 14.34 24.90 39.21
C LEU A 192 13.71 25.47 40.47
N SER A 193 13.83 24.75 41.58
CA SER A 193 13.52 25.24 42.91
C SER A 193 14.70 26.06 43.44
N ASP A 194 14.40 27.23 44.00
CA ASP A 194 15.33 28.14 44.69
C ASP A 194 16.03 27.53 45.91
#